data_AF-A0A645EYB7-F1
#
_entry.id   AF-A0A645EYB7-F1
#
_cell.length_a   1.000
_cell.length_b   1.000
_cell.length_c   1.000
_cell.angle_alpha   90.00
_cell.angle_beta   90.00
_cell.angle_gamma   90.00
#
_symmetry.space_group_name_H-M   'P 1'
#
loop_
_entity.id
_entity.type
_entity.pdbx_description
1 polymer ?
#
loop_
_entity_poly.entity_id
_entity_poly.type
_entity_poly.pdbx_seq_one_letter_code
_entity_poly.pdbx_strand_id
1 'polypeptide(L)' 'MNGFNGKKMFIHCGANIKSSNLIHMYRVLVEKVDEKVSLKTLYQIQHPEDKWFDYFRLFGLNMK' A
#
# COMPACT_ATOMS: atom_id res chain seq x y z
N MET A 1 9.91 -12.14 -1.87
CA MET A 1 8.96 -12.95 -1.08
C MET A 1 8.81 -14.39 -1.62
N ASN A 2 9.84 -15.01 -2.19
CA ASN A 2 9.68 -16.27 -2.94
C ASN A 2 9.20 -17.46 -2.08
N GLY A 3 9.54 -17.49 -0.79
CA GLY A 3 9.06 -18.51 0.16
C GLY A 3 7.57 -18.41 0.52
N PHE A 4 6.92 -17.29 0.23
CA PHE A 4 5.49 -17.07 0.48
C PHE A 4 4.65 -17.08 -0.80
N ASN A 5 5.25 -17.45 -1.94
CA ASN A 5 4.56 -17.49 -3.21
C ASN A 5 3.36 -18.46 -3.15
N GLY A 6 2.19 -18.02 -3.58
CA GLY A 6 0.94 -18.79 -3.53
C GLY A 6 0.32 -18.94 -2.13
N LYS A 7 0.88 -18.34 -1.07
CA LYS A 7 0.28 -18.36 0.28
C LYS A 7 -0.59 -17.13 0.48
N LYS A 8 -1.75 -17.31 1.13
CA LYS A 8 -2.55 -16.20 1.64
C LYS A 8 -1.88 -15.66 2.90
N MET A 9 -1.63 -14.35 2.93
CA MET A 9 -1.02 -13.66 4.08
C MET A 9 -2.02 -12.70 4.71
N PHE A 10 -2.13 -12.73 6.03
CA PHE A 10 -2.87 -11.74 6.80
C PHE A 10 -1.89 -10.74 7.42
N ILE A 11 -2.01 -9.47 7.07
CA ILE A 11 -1.12 -8.39 7.51
C ILE A 11 -1.96 -7.39 8.30
N HIS A 12 -1.58 -7.09 9.54
CA HIS A 12 -2.36 -6.22 10.43
C HIS A 12 -1.50 -5.24 11.23
N CYS A 13 -2.15 -4.20 11.72
CA CYS A 13 -1.66 -3.31 12.78
C CYS A 13 -2.84 -2.69 13.51
N GLY A 14 -2.60 -1.84 14.51
CA GLY A 14 -3.67 -1.03 15.12
C GLY A 14 -4.44 -0.25 14.05
N ALA A 15 -5.77 -0.43 14.02
CA ALA A 15 -6.70 0.20 13.08
C ALA A 15 -6.33 0.08 11.58
N ASN A 16 -5.49 -0.90 11.20
CA ASN A 16 -5.00 -1.08 9.82
C ASN A 16 -4.33 0.14 9.16
N ILE A 17 -3.87 1.12 9.95
CA ILE A 17 -3.24 2.33 9.42
C ILE A 17 -1.94 1.97 8.67
N LYS A 18 -0.94 1.42 9.37
CA LYS A 18 0.37 1.10 8.75
C LYS A 18 0.26 0.00 7.69
N SER A 19 -0.48 -1.06 7.99
CA SER A 19 -0.60 -2.22 7.10
C SER A 19 -1.22 -1.84 5.76
N SER A 20 -2.29 -1.05 5.74
CA SER A 20 -2.94 -0.64 4.49
C SER A 20 -2.04 0.24 3.61
N ASN A 21 -1.27 1.17 4.20
CA ASN A 21 -0.30 1.99 3.47
C ASN A 21 0.82 1.14 2.85
N LEU A 22 1.37 0.19 3.59
CA LEU A 22 2.40 -0.72 3.07
C LEU A 22 1.86 -1.66 1.99
N ILE A 23 0.61 -2.12 2.12
CA ILE A 23 -0.06 -2.91 1.09
C ILE A 23 -0.26 -2.06 -0.18
N HIS A 24 -0.65 -0.80 -0.07
CA HIS A 24 -0.74 0.10 -1.22
C HIS A 24 0.60 0.19 -1.96
N MET A 25 1.69 0.45 -1.24
CA MET A 25 3.03 0.49 -1.82
C MET A 25 3.42 -0.83 -2.51
N TYR A 26 3.15 -1.96 -1.87
CA TYR A 26 3.44 -3.29 -2.44
C TYR A 26 2.68 -3.54 -3.75
N ARG A 27 1.38 -3.23 -3.78
CA ARG A 27 0.54 -3.39 -4.98
C ARG A 27 1.08 -2.57 -6.15
N VAL A 28 1.53 -1.35 -5.91
CA VAL A 28 2.06 -0.47 -6.96
C VAL A 28 3.48 -0.89 -7.38
N LEU A 29 4.39 -1.05 -6.42
CA LEU A 29 5.81 -1.25 -6.70
C LEU A 29 6.14 -2.66 -7.18
N VAL A 30 5.48 -3.67 -6.62
CA VAL A 30 5.78 -5.09 -6.86
C VAL A 30 4.76 -5.70 -7.81
N GLU A 31 3.47 -5.54 -7.55
CA GLU A 31 2.41 -6.14 -8.38
C GLU A 31 2.07 -5.31 -9.62
N LYS A 32 2.66 -4.10 -9.77
CA LYS A 32 2.46 -3.19 -10.89
C LYS A 32 0.99 -2.79 -11.11
N VAL A 33 0.21 -2.77 -10.03
CA VAL A 33 -1.15 -2.22 -10.02
C VAL A 33 -1.07 -0.71 -10.23
N ASP A 34 -2.00 -0.17 -11.02
CA ASP A 34 -2.14 1.28 -11.18
C ASP A 34 -2.31 1.99 -9.83
N GLU A 35 -1.57 3.08 -9.65
CA GLU A 35 -1.50 3.79 -8.39
C GLU A 35 -2.86 4.36 -7.96
N LYS A 36 -3.62 4.93 -8.90
CA LYS A 36 -4.96 5.49 -8.63
C LYS A 36 -5.92 4.40 -8.17
N VAL A 37 -5.85 3.23 -8.80
CA VAL A 37 -6.66 2.07 -8.41
C VAL A 37 -6.30 1.62 -6.99
N SER A 38 -5.01 1.47 -6.69
CA SER A 38 -4.61 1.04 -5.34
C SER A 38 -4.91 2.10 -4.28
N LEU A 39 -4.77 3.38 -4.60
CA LEU A 39 -5.07 4.49 -3.70
C LEU A 39 -6.58 4.57 -3.40
N LYS A 40 -7.43 4.31 -4.40
CA LYS A 40 -8.88 4.18 -4.19
C LYS A 40 -9.22 3.07 -3.20
N THR A 41 -8.55 1.91 -3.28
CA THR A 41 -8.73 0.84 -2.29
C THR A 41 -8.25 1.29 -0.90
N LEU A 42 -7.12 1.99 -0.81
CA LEU A 42 -6.60 2.51 0.45
C LEU A 42 -7.64 3.41 1.14
N TYR A 43 -8.24 4.35 0.38
CA TYR A 43 -9.28 5.24 0.89
C TYR A 43 -10.57 4.55 1.34
N GLN A 44 -10.85 3.33 0.86
CA GLN A 44 -11.97 2.53 1.37
C GLN A 44 -11.67 1.92 2.75
N ILE A 45 -10.39 1.82 3.12
CA ILE A 45 -9.95 1.25 4.40
C ILE A 45 -9.72 2.37 5.42
N GLN A 46 -9.00 3.42 5.04
CA GLN A 46 -8.63 4.55 5.89
C GLN A 46 -8.17 5.76 5.06
N HIS A 47 -8.13 6.95 5.66
CA HIS A 47 -7.57 8.16 5.04
C HIS A 47 -6.12 8.38 5.50
N PRO A 48 -5.11 8.16 4.63
CA PRO A 48 -3.72 8.31 5.04
C PRO A 48 -3.41 9.73 5.47
N GLU A 49 -2.66 9.88 6.55
CA GLU A 49 -2.08 11.16 6.95
C GLU A 49 -1.05 11.66 5.92
N ASP A 50 -0.86 12.97 5.81
CA ASP A 50 0.03 13.62 4.83
C ASP A 50 1.44 13.03 4.80
N LYS A 51 1.99 12.67 5.97
CA LYS A 51 3.32 12.06 6.08
C LYS A 51 3.47 10.77 5.26
N TRP A 52 2.40 10.00 5.07
CA TRP A 52 2.45 8.77 4.27
C TRP A 52 2.67 9.07 2.79
N PHE A 53 2.17 10.19 2.29
CA PHE A 53 2.41 10.60 0.91
C PHE A 53 3.87 10.98 0.68
N ASP A 54 4.56 11.51 1.69
CA ASP A 54 6.01 11.70 1.62
C ASP A 54 6.73 10.36 1.52
N TYR A 55 6.33 9.37 2.31
CA TYR A 55 6.84 8.00 2.18
C TYR A 55 6.55 7.41 0.79
N PHE A 56 5.34 7.54 0.26
CA PHE A 56 5.00 7.05 -1.08
C PHE A 56 5.92 7.64 -2.15
N ARG A 57 6.13 8.96 -2.12
CA ARG A 57 7.02 9.65 -3.07
C ARG A 57 8.48 9.23 -2.90
N LEU A 58 8.98 9.09 -1.67
CA LEU A 58 10.35 8.62 -1.40
C LEU A 58 10.65 7.24 -1.99
N PHE A 59 9.63 6.38 -2.08
CA PHE A 59 9.73 5.05 -2.66
C PHE A 59 9.33 4.97 -4.14
N GLY A 60 9.10 6.12 -4.79
CA GLY A 60 8.90 6.22 -6.24
C GLY A 60 7.44 6.06 -6.71
N LEU A 61 6.45 6.24 -5.83
CA LEU A 61 5.05 6.39 -6.23
C LEU A 61 4.82 7.80 -6.79
N ASN A 62 4.15 7.86 -7.93
CA ASN A 62 3.81 9.08 -8.65
C ASN A 62 2.34 9.39 -8.43
N MET A 63 2.08 10.13 -7.33
CA MET A 63 0.78 10.60 -6.85
C MET A 63 0.08 11.60 -7.80
N LYS A 64 0.01 11.30 -9.10
CA LYS A 64 -0.64 12.10 -10.16
C LYS A 64 -2.14 11.86 -10.24
#